data_AF-A0AAD5TW76-F1
#
_entry.id   AF-A0AAD5TW76-F1
#
_cell.length_a   1.000
_cell.length_b   1.000
_cell.length_c   1.000
_cell.angle_alpha   90.00
_cell.angle_beta   90.00
_cell.angle_gamma   90.00
#
_symmetry.space_group_name_H-M   'P 1'
#
loop_
_entity.id
_entity.type
_entity.pdbx_description
1 polymer ?
#
loop_
_entity_poly.entity_id
_entity_poly.type
_entity_poly.pdbx_seq_one_letter_code
_entity_poly.pdbx_strand_id
1 'polypeptide(L)'
;AVPSISSLLAATKEFEKNPAKRYDDTDLIICEFAENFLYSDRGNLSMARLNKIHSHYKIKNDDYLYTLSRFIFEPIAFIDAYEWRKLENFEKEAIFDFWCMVGERMNINHIPNSINDFETWSKEYEKENLKFSESNKFIAEMTTNFFVSILPKFLQSFGKKVTLTLLSENVIYSIGENLPSPFLKSMIINLLKFRAFVIKFFFLPRTKGLRRSPLEKSATNGLYIPCFNNFPNALYRKGYEIETLGPSHIIGVDDDTLNSKYL
;
A
#
# COMPACT_ATOMS: atom_id res chain seq x y z
N ALA A 1 3.94 -12.54 2.59
CA ALA A 1 4.78 -13.38 1.72
C ALA A 1 6.15 -13.66 2.36
N VAL A 2 6.73 -12.72 3.12
CA VAL A 2 7.93 -12.95 3.93
C VAL A 2 7.54 -13.30 5.39
N PRO A 3 8.00 -14.44 5.96
CA PRO A 3 7.61 -14.88 7.31
C PRO A 3 7.93 -13.89 8.45
N SER A 4 9.09 -13.22 8.43
CA SER A 4 9.46 -12.21 9.45
C SER A 4 8.48 -11.04 9.46
N ILE A 5 8.18 -10.51 8.28
CA ILE A 5 7.21 -9.42 8.09
C ILE A 5 5.81 -9.88 8.50
N SER A 6 5.31 -10.98 7.95
CA SER A 6 3.93 -11.42 8.21
C SER A 6 3.69 -11.83 9.66
N SER A 7 4.68 -12.41 10.34
CA SER A 7 4.58 -12.75 11.76
C SER A 7 4.45 -11.49 12.62
N LEU A 8 5.22 -10.44 12.31
CA LEU A 8 5.08 -9.15 12.97
C LEU A 8 3.69 -8.54 12.73
N LEU A 9 3.24 -8.51 11.47
CA LEU A 9 1.93 -7.98 11.11
C LEU A 9 0.79 -8.76 11.79
N ALA A 10 0.89 -10.09 11.90
CA ALA A 10 -0.07 -10.92 12.60
C ALA A 10 -0.09 -10.61 14.10
N ALA A 11 1.09 -10.44 14.72
CA ALA A 11 1.21 -10.08 16.13
C ALA A 11 0.54 -8.73 16.47
N THR A 12 0.51 -7.77 15.53
CA THR A 12 -0.19 -6.49 15.75
C THR A 12 -1.71 -6.63 15.88
N LYS A 13 -2.30 -7.69 15.32
CA LYS A 13 -3.76 -7.91 15.21
C LYS A 13 -4.53 -6.84 14.42
N GLU A 14 -3.86 -5.84 13.85
CA GLU A 14 -4.53 -4.75 13.14
C GLU A 14 -5.21 -5.21 11.84
N PHE A 15 -4.65 -6.21 11.15
CA PHE A 15 -5.29 -6.82 9.96
C PHE A 15 -6.55 -7.61 10.29
N GLU A 16 -6.64 -8.16 11.50
CA GLU A 16 -7.78 -8.94 11.96
C GLU A 16 -8.89 -8.02 12.51
N LYS A 17 -8.50 -7.07 13.36
CA LYS A 17 -9.45 -6.24 14.13
C LYS A 17 -9.85 -4.96 13.40
N ASN A 18 -8.89 -4.28 12.78
CA ASN A 18 -9.06 -2.93 12.25
C ASN A 18 -8.57 -2.78 10.78
N PRO A 19 -8.92 -3.70 9.86
CA PRO A 19 -8.33 -3.71 8.51
C PRO A 19 -8.61 -2.42 7.72
N ALA A 20 -9.82 -1.86 7.84
CA ALA A 20 -10.19 -0.61 7.18
C ALA A 20 -9.37 0.58 7.71
N LYS A 21 -9.24 0.69 9.03
CA LYS A 21 -8.48 1.77 9.68
C LYS A 21 -7.03 1.70 9.29
N ARG A 22 -6.45 0.50 9.40
CA ARG A 22 -5.06 0.25 9.01
C ARG A 22 -4.79 0.66 7.56
N TYR A 23 -5.70 0.32 6.65
CA TYR A 23 -5.56 0.68 5.24
C TYR A 23 -5.58 2.21 5.07
N ASP A 24 -6.62 2.87 5.56
CA ASP A 24 -6.77 4.32 5.43
C ASP A 24 -5.63 5.08 6.14
N ASP A 25 -5.15 4.61 7.30
CA ASP A 25 -4.00 5.19 8.00
C ASP A 25 -2.74 5.15 7.16
N THR A 26 -2.46 3.99 6.54
CA THR A 26 -1.28 3.79 5.70
C THR A 26 -1.38 4.67 4.45
N ASP A 27 -2.53 4.65 3.78
CA ASP A 27 -2.80 5.45 2.60
C ASP A 27 -2.65 6.95 2.87
N LEU A 28 -3.28 7.46 3.93
CA LEU A 28 -3.23 8.88 4.29
C LEU A 28 -1.82 9.33 4.70
N ILE A 29 -1.10 8.55 5.51
CA ILE A 29 0.29 8.89 5.88
C ILE A 29 1.16 9.01 4.62
N ILE A 30 1.04 8.07 3.67
CA ILE A 30 1.81 8.08 2.42
C ILE A 30 1.41 9.27 1.55
N CYS A 31 0.12 9.49 1.34
CA CYS A 31 -0.39 10.61 0.56
C CYS A 31 0.02 11.96 1.15
N GLU A 32 0.11 12.10 2.47
CA GLU A 32 0.53 13.34 3.11
C GLU A 32 1.95 13.77 2.70
N PHE A 33 2.94 12.87 2.75
CA PHE A 33 4.29 13.21 2.32
C PHE A 33 4.50 13.14 0.80
N ALA A 34 3.71 12.34 0.07
CA ALA A 34 3.83 12.22 -1.39
C ALA A 34 3.16 13.37 -2.14
N GLU A 35 1.99 13.85 -1.69
CA GLU A 35 1.19 14.85 -2.40
C GLU A 35 1.45 16.30 -1.94
N ASN A 36 2.02 16.49 -0.74
CA ASN A 36 2.32 17.81 -0.16
C ASN A 36 3.82 18.12 -0.09
N PHE A 37 4.64 17.42 -0.87
CA PHE A 37 6.11 17.45 -0.83
C PHE A 37 6.72 16.92 0.48
N LEU A 38 7.70 16.04 0.35
CA LEU A 38 8.28 15.26 1.46
C LEU A 38 8.88 16.13 2.59
N TYR A 39 9.43 17.30 2.26
CA TYR A 39 10.07 18.21 3.21
C TYR A 39 9.21 19.40 3.65
N SER A 40 7.92 19.44 3.27
CA SER A 40 6.98 20.41 3.83
C SER A 40 6.67 20.11 5.30
N ASP A 41 6.02 21.02 6.02
CA ASP A 41 5.57 20.78 7.39
C ASP A 41 4.68 19.53 7.50
N ARG A 42 3.78 19.33 6.51
CA ARG A 42 2.92 18.14 6.44
C ARG A 42 3.71 16.87 6.16
N GLY A 43 4.66 16.93 5.23
CA GLY A 43 5.56 15.80 4.94
C GLY A 43 6.46 15.42 6.13
N ASN A 44 6.98 16.41 6.86
CA ASN A 44 7.75 16.18 8.08
C ASN A 44 6.89 15.55 9.18
N LEU A 45 5.66 16.04 9.37
CA LEU A 45 4.74 15.54 10.38
C LEU A 45 4.29 14.10 10.09
N SER A 46 3.98 13.77 8.83
CA SER A 46 3.60 12.40 8.45
C SER A 46 4.79 11.44 8.53
N MET A 47 6.02 11.87 8.18
CA MET A 47 7.22 11.07 8.39
C MET A 47 7.52 10.83 9.87
N ALA A 48 7.36 11.84 10.72
CA ALA A 48 7.49 11.67 12.17
C ALA A 48 6.45 10.68 12.72
N ARG A 49 5.20 10.75 12.22
CA ARG A 49 4.13 9.81 12.57
C ARG A 49 4.46 8.38 12.13
N LEU A 50 4.92 8.19 10.90
CA LEU A 50 5.34 6.90 10.37
C LEU A 50 6.47 6.29 11.21
N ASN A 51 7.52 7.07 11.47
CA ASN A 51 8.66 6.64 12.28
C ASN A 51 8.25 6.32 13.72
N LYS A 52 7.32 7.09 14.31
CA LYS A 52 6.76 6.78 15.63
C LYS A 52 6.06 5.42 15.64
N ILE A 53 5.17 5.15 14.68
CA ILE A 53 4.49 3.83 14.59
C ILE A 53 5.52 2.72 14.49
N HIS A 54 6.47 2.87 13.58
CA HIS A 54 7.51 1.88 13.32
C HIS A 54 8.46 1.64 14.49
N SER A 55 8.76 2.67 15.30
CA SER A 55 9.64 2.56 16.49
C SER A 55 9.10 1.63 17.58
N HIS A 56 7.80 1.29 17.55
CA HIS A 56 7.19 0.35 18.50
C HIS A 56 7.52 -1.11 18.18
N TYR A 57 8.12 -1.37 17.02
CA TYR A 57 8.39 -2.70 16.52
C TYR A 57 9.89 -2.90 16.23
N LYS A 58 10.39 -4.10 16.53
CA LYS A 58 11.76 -4.49 16.15
C LYS A 58 11.76 -5.04 14.73
N ILE A 59 11.83 -4.14 13.75
CA ILE A 59 11.88 -4.48 12.33
C ILE A 59 13.33 -4.58 11.88
N LYS A 60 13.69 -5.64 11.15
CA LYS A 60 15.03 -5.79 10.59
C LYS A 60 15.25 -4.77 9.47
N ASN A 61 16.48 -4.29 9.30
CA ASN A 61 16.82 -3.39 8.21
C ASN A 61 16.43 -3.97 6.84
N ASP A 62 16.70 -5.25 6.60
CA ASP A 62 16.41 -5.88 5.31
C ASP A 62 14.91 -6.05 5.08
N ASP A 63 14.10 -6.23 6.13
CA ASP A 63 12.63 -6.23 6.03
C ASP A 63 12.09 -4.84 5.66
N TYR A 64 12.69 -3.77 6.22
CA TYR A 64 12.41 -2.40 5.78
C TYR A 64 12.79 -2.17 4.33
N LEU A 65 14.03 -2.52 3.97
CA LEU A 65 14.58 -2.29 2.64
C LEU A 65 13.81 -3.08 1.57
N TYR A 66 13.39 -4.31 1.89
CA TYR A 66 12.52 -5.09 1.03
C TYR A 66 11.13 -4.45 0.89
N THR A 67 10.53 -3.99 1.99
CA THR A 67 9.23 -3.29 1.93
C THR A 67 9.34 -2.02 1.09
N LEU A 68 10.44 -1.27 1.21
CA LEU A 68 10.71 -0.08 0.40
C LEU A 68 10.79 -0.41 -1.10
N SER A 69 11.45 -1.51 -1.46
CA SER A 69 11.55 -1.98 -2.85
C SER A 69 10.17 -2.27 -3.46
N ARG A 70 9.18 -2.66 -2.64
CA ARG A 70 7.80 -2.90 -3.11
C ARG A 70 7.10 -1.61 -3.50
N PHE A 71 7.38 -0.50 -2.82
CA PHE A 71 6.86 0.81 -3.19
C PHE A 71 7.47 1.37 -4.49
N ILE A 72 8.66 0.90 -4.88
CA ILE A 72 9.33 1.29 -6.12
C ILE A 72 8.88 0.39 -7.27
N PHE A 73 9.18 -0.90 -7.19
CA PHE A 73 9.08 -1.76 -8.38
C PHE A 73 7.67 -2.30 -8.63
N GLU A 74 6.82 -2.50 -7.62
CA GLU A 74 5.46 -3.00 -7.87
C GLU A 74 4.62 -1.98 -8.68
N PRO A 75 4.60 -0.67 -8.34
CA PRO A 75 3.92 0.32 -9.17
C PRO A 75 4.50 0.41 -10.58
N ILE A 76 5.83 0.41 -10.73
CA ILE A 76 6.48 0.46 -12.05
C ILE A 76 6.08 -0.75 -12.89
N ALA A 77 6.19 -1.96 -12.33
CA ALA A 77 5.84 -3.20 -13.02
C ALA A 77 4.36 -3.25 -13.40
N PHE A 78 3.47 -2.80 -12.51
CA PHE A 78 2.03 -2.77 -12.77
C PHE A 78 1.69 -1.79 -13.90
N ILE A 79 2.23 -0.57 -13.87
CA ILE A 79 1.97 0.45 -14.90
C ILE A 79 2.50 -0.04 -16.25
N ASP A 80 3.75 -0.52 -16.31
CA ASP A 80 4.37 -0.97 -17.56
C ASP A 80 3.65 -2.17 -18.20
N ALA A 81 2.99 -3.00 -17.39
CA ALA A 81 2.28 -4.19 -17.86
C ALA A 81 0.80 -3.93 -18.22
N TYR A 82 0.12 -3.04 -17.48
CA TYR A 82 -1.34 -3.00 -17.44
C TYR A 82 -1.99 -1.62 -17.63
N GLU A 83 -1.20 -0.54 -17.76
CA GLU A 83 -1.72 0.79 -18.04
C GLU A 83 -1.58 1.18 -19.52
N TRP A 84 -2.22 2.30 -19.88
CA TRP A 84 -2.33 2.77 -21.27
C TRP A 84 -0.99 3.19 -21.91
N ARG A 85 0.03 3.44 -21.09
CA ARG A 85 1.42 3.64 -21.49
C ARG A 85 2.38 3.08 -20.45
N LYS A 86 3.61 2.82 -20.88
CA LYS A 86 4.75 2.57 -19.99
C LYS A 86 5.25 3.87 -19.38
N LEU A 87 5.96 3.73 -18.26
CA LEU A 87 6.74 4.82 -17.69
C LEU A 87 8.00 5.05 -18.52
N GLU A 88 8.33 6.32 -18.73
CA GLU A 88 9.61 6.75 -19.26
C GLU A 88 10.71 6.56 -18.21
N ASN A 89 11.97 6.46 -18.64
CA ASN A 89 13.08 6.21 -17.72
C ASN A 89 13.19 7.27 -16.62
N PHE A 90 13.02 8.56 -16.96
CA PHE A 90 13.08 9.63 -15.96
C PHE A 90 11.95 9.54 -14.92
N GLU A 91 10.78 8.97 -15.26
CA GLU A 91 9.69 8.76 -14.31
C GLU A 91 10.01 7.63 -13.34
N LYS A 92 10.69 6.57 -13.83
CA LYS A 92 11.18 5.47 -12.99
C LYS A 92 12.26 5.94 -12.03
N GLU A 93 13.21 6.74 -12.52
CA GLU A 93 14.24 7.39 -11.67
C GLU A 93 13.59 8.31 -10.63
N ALA A 94 12.60 9.12 -11.00
CA ALA A 94 11.91 9.98 -10.03
C ALA A 94 11.19 9.19 -8.93
N ILE A 95 10.55 8.05 -9.26
CA ILE A 95 9.95 7.15 -8.27
C ILE A 95 11.02 6.55 -7.37
N PHE A 96 12.13 6.09 -7.95
CA PHE A 96 13.26 5.51 -7.23
C PHE A 96 13.86 6.53 -6.24
N ASP A 97 14.24 7.72 -6.71
CA ASP A 97 14.81 8.78 -5.88
C ASP A 97 13.86 9.19 -4.76
N PHE A 98 12.56 9.33 -5.07
CA PHE A 98 11.55 9.67 -4.08
C PHE A 98 11.52 8.67 -2.93
N TRP A 99 11.46 7.37 -3.23
CA TRP A 99 11.42 6.35 -2.20
C TRP A 99 12.77 6.15 -1.52
N CYS A 100 13.90 6.37 -2.18
CA CYS A 100 15.21 6.41 -1.51
C CYS A 100 15.25 7.52 -0.45
N MET A 101 14.79 8.74 -0.78
CA MET A 101 14.67 9.84 0.21
C MET A 101 13.74 9.49 1.37
N VAL A 102 12.62 8.81 1.11
CA VAL A 102 11.74 8.30 2.19
C VAL A 102 12.48 7.30 3.07
N GLY A 103 13.20 6.34 2.46
CA GLY A 103 13.95 5.32 3.16
C GLY A 103 15.06 5.89 4.04
N GLU A 104 15.82 6.86 3.54
CA GLU A 104 16.83 7.59 4.32
C GLU A 104 16.21 8.27 5.55
N ARG A 105 15.07 8.93 5.38
CA ARG A 105 14.33 9.58 6.48
C ARG A 105 13.68 8.59 7.45
N MET A 106 13.59 7.31 7.09
CA MET A 106 13.21 6.21 7.97
C MET A 106 14.43 5.55 8.65
N ASN A 107 15.64 6.04 8.41
CA ASN A 107 16.91 5.44 8.84
C ASN A 107 17.13 4.01 8.30
N ILE A 108 16.63 3.73 7.10
CA ILE A 108 16.93 2.48 6.39
C ILE A 108 18.36 2.59 5.85
N ASN A 109 19.18 1.58 6.15
CA ASN A 109 20.58 1.54 5.77
C ASN A 109 20.76 0.67 4.53
N HIS A 110 21.88 0.87 3.83
CA HIS A 110 22.29 0.08 2.66
C HIS A 110 21.28 0.10 1.50
N ILE A 111 20.59 1.23 1.30
CA ILE A 111 19.76 1.46 0.11
C ILE A 111 20.70 1.47 -1.11
N PRO A 112 20.50 0.59 -2.12
CA PRO A 112 21.37 0.58 -3.29
C PRO A 112 21.21 1.87 -4.11
N ASN A 113 22.31 2.34 -4.73
CA ASN A 113 22.38 3.64 -5.40
C ASN A 113 21.83 3.63 -6.85
N SER A 114 21.32 2.50 -7.33
CA SER A 114 20.74 2.40 -8.68
C SER A 114 19.52 1.49 -8.68
N ILE A 115 18.60 1.75 -9.62
CA ILE A 115 17.41 0.92 -9.88
C ILE A 115 17.81 -0.55 -10.09
N ASN A 116 18.83 -0.80 -10.91
CA ASN A 116 19.26 -2.17 -11.26
C ASN A 116 19.85 -2.92 -10.07
N ASP A 117 20.67 -2.25 -9.25
CA ASP A 117 21.26 -2.87 -8.07
C ASP A 117 20.17 -3.18 -7.03
N PHE A 118 19.22 -2.26 -6.84
CA PHE A 118 18.12 -2.46 -5.90
C PHE A 118 17.14 -3.54 -6.38
N GLU A 119 16.89 -3.65 -7.70
CA GLU A 119 16.06 -4.72 -8.25
C GLU A 119 16.74 -6.08 -8.07
N THR A 120 18.05 -6.16 -8.33
CA THR A 120 18.86 -7.36 -8.10
C THR A 120 18.82 -7.80 -6.64
N TRP A 121 19.11 -6.87 -5.73
CA TRP A 121 19.05 -7.11 -4.29
C TRP A 121 17.65 -7.60 -3.85
N SER A 122 16.58 -6.98 -4.36
CA SER A 122 15.22 -7.37 -4.02
C SER A 122 14.89 -8.79 -4.49
N LYS A 123 15.36 -9.20 -5.68
CA LYS A 123 15.17 -10.56 -6.20
C LYS A 123 15.94 -11.60 -5.39
N GLU A 124 17.14 -11.28 -4.96
CA GLU A 124 17.95 -12.13 -4.07
C GLU A 124 17.28 -12.29 -2.71
N TYR A 125 16.80 -11.18 -2.13
CA TYR A 125 16.03 -11.21 -0.90
C TYR A 125 14.78 -12.10 -1.02
N GLU A 126 14.04 -11.98 -2.13
CA GLU A 126 12.85 -12.81 -2.38
C GLU A 126 13.19 -14.30 -2.48
N LYS A 127 14.26 -14.65 -3.18
CA LYS A 127 14.72 -16.05 -3.33
C LYS A 127 15.01 -16.70 -1.97
N GLU A 128 15.54 -15.93 -1.02
CA GLU A 128 15.92 -16.44 0.30
C GLU A 128 14.77 -16.43 1.32
N ASN A 129 13.84 -15.47 1.18
CA ASN A 129 12.88 -15.15 2.23
C ASN A 129 11.40 -15.41 1.86
N LEU A 130 11.04 -15.53 0.58
CA LEU A 130 9.68 -15.94 0.17
C LEU A 130 9.48 -17.43 0.41
N LYS A 131 9.11 -17.75 1.65
CA LYS A 131 8.86 -19.11 2.12
C LYS A 131 7.43 -19.22 2.63
N PHE A 132 6.88 -20.42 2.53
CA PHE A 132 5.60 -20.70 3.16
C PHE A 132 5.65 -20.44 4.67
N SER A 133 4.60 -19.83 5.20
CA SER A 133 4.37 -19.66 6.63
C SER A 133 2.86 -19.53 6.90
N GLU A 134 2.39 -20.05 8.03
CA GLU A 134 0.99 -19.85 8.46
C GLU A 134 0.67 -18.35 8.64
N SER A 135 1.63 -17.55 9.11
CA SER A 135 1.47 -16.10 9.21
C SER A 135 1.29 -15.43 7.85
N ASN A 136 1.95 -15.93 6.80
CA ASN A 136 1.80 -15.42 5.44
C ASN A 136 0.39 -15.69 4.91
N LYS A 137 -0.08 -16.94 5.09
CA LYS A 137 -1.42 -17.35 4.70
C LYS A 137 -2.48 -16.52 5.42
N PHE A 138 -2.36 -16.39 6.73
CA PHE A 138 -3.28 -15.60 7.56
C PHE A 138 -3.37 -14.13 7.12
N ILE A 139 -2.23 -13.45 6.95
CA ILE A 139 -2.23 -12.05 6.52
C ILE A 139 -2.76 -11.89 5.10
N ALA A 140 -2.42 -12.80 4.19
CA ALA A 140 -2.95 -12.78 2.82
C ALA A 140 -4.47 -12.97 2.82
N GLU A 141 -4.99 -13.90 3.62
CA GLU A 141 -6.42 -14.12 3.75
C GLU A 141 -7.16 -12.89 4.30
N MET A 142 -6.67 -12.29 5.39
CA MET A 142 -7.27 -11.08 5.97
C MET A 142 -7.27 -9.92 4.97
N THR A 143 -6.14 -9.71 4.30
CA THR A 143 -5.98 -8.64 3.30
C THR A 143 -6.93 -8.85 2.10
N THR A 144 -6.97 -10.07 1.55
CA THR A 144 -7.84 -10.38 0.42
C THR A 144 -9.31 -10.29 0.82
N ASN A 145 -9.70 -10.79 2.00
CA ASN A 145 -11.06 -10.68 2.53
C ASN A 145 -11.50 -9.21 2.63
N PHE A 146 -10.61 -8.35 3.12
CA PHE A 146 -10.86 -6.92 3.19
C PHE A 146 -11.05 -6.31 1.79
N PHE A 147 -10.16 -6.59 0.83
CA PHE A 147 -10.29 -6.03 -0.52
C PHE A 147 -11.54 -6.49 -1.25
N VAL A 148 -11.93 -7.76 -1.13
CA VAL A 148 -13.14 -8.27 -1.80
C VAL A 148 -14.42 -7.87 -1.07
N SER A 149 -14.35 -7.29 0.13
CA SER A 149 -15.53 -6.90 0.92
C SER A 149 -16.39 -5.83 0.23
N ILE A 150 -15.81 -5.04 -0.69
CA ILE A 150 -16.54 -4.07 -1.52
C ILE A 150 -17.45 -4.73 -2.55
N LEU A 151 -17.19 -6.01 -2.88
CA LEU A 151 -17.97 -6.75 -3.84
C LEU A 151 -19.23 -7.33 -3.16
N PRO A 152 -20.35 -7.46 -3.90
CA PRO A 152 -21.49 -8.26 -3.47
C PRO A 152 -21.05 -9.65 -3.02
N LYS A 153 -21.65 -10.18 -1.94
CA LYS A 153 -21.24 -11.45 -1.31
C LYS A 153 -21.06 -12.62 -2.30
N PHE A 154 -21.93 -12.72 -3.30
CA PHE A 154 -21.88 -13.78 -4.32
C PHE A 154 -20.66 -13.69 -5.26
N LEU A 155 -19.99 -12.53 -5.34
CA LEU A 155 -18.78 -12.34 -6.15
C LEU A 155 -17.48 -12.47 -5.35
N GLN A 156 -17.52 -12.50 -4.01
CA GLN A 156 -16.31 -12.44 -3.19
C GLN A 156 -15.38 -13.64 -3.43
N SER A 157 -15.93 -14.86 -3.55
CA SER A 157 -15.14 -16.06 -3.87
C SER A 157 -14.47 -15.98 -5.24
N PHE A 158 -15.11 -15.33 -6.21
CA PHE A 158 -14.50 -15.06 -7.51
C PHE A 158 -13.41 -13.99 -7.39
N GLY A 159 -13.67 -12.91 -6.65
CA GLY A 159 -12.69 -11.86 -6.36
C GLY A 159 -11.41 -12.40 -5.73
N LYS A 160 -11.51 -13.34 -4.78
CA LYS A 160 -10.35 -14.03 -4.18
C LYS A 160 -9.50 -14.77 -5.22
N LYS A 161 -10.13 -15.41 -6.20
CA LYS A 161 -9.40 -16.08 -7.29
C LYS A 161 -8.74 -15.06 -8.21
N VAL A 162 -9.41 -13.94 -8.48
CA VAL A 162 -8.86 -12.84 -9.28
C VAL A 162 -7.61 -12.25 -8.62
N THR A 163 -7.60 -12.03 -7.30
CA THR A 163 -6.41 -11.50 -6.61
C THR A 163 -5.18 -12.38 -6.84
N LEU A 164 -5.34 -13.70 -6.83
CA LEU A 164 -4.23 -14.64 -7.10
C LEU A 164 -3.68 -14.51 -8.52
N THR A 165 -4.48 -14.10 -9.51
CA THR A 165 -4.01 -13.96 -10.90
C THR A 165 -3.00 -12.84 -11.09
N LEU A 166 -2.97 -11.88 -10.17
CA LEU A 166 -2.11 -10.70 -10.21
C LEU A 166 -0.83 -10.88 -9.39
N LEU A 167 -0.71 -11.97 -8.63
CA LEU A 167 0.46 -12.27 -7.82
C LEU A 167 1.48 -13.10 -8.61
N SER A 168 2.76 -12.96 -8.23
CA SER A 168 3.81 -13.85 -8.72
C SER A 168 3.66 -15.25 -8.13
N GLU A 169 4.17 -16.26 -8.83
CA GLU A 169 4.07 -17.66 -8.40
C GLU A 169 4.73 -17.89 -7.03
N ASN A 170 5.91 -17.29 -6.82
CA ASN A 170 6.63 -17.35 -5.54
C ASN A 170 5.78 -16.80 -4.38
N VAL A 171 5.06 -15.69 -4.61
CA VAL A 171 4.16 -15.14 -3.59
C VAL A 171 3.00 -16.09 -3.32
N ILE A 172 2.35 -16.64 -4.36
CA ILE A 172 1.23 -17.60 -4.23
C ILE A 172 1.66 -18.82 -3.40
N TYR A 173 2.82 -19.40 -3.71
CA TYR A 173 3.34 -20.53 -2.94
C TYR A 173 3.70 -20.14 -1.50
N SER A 174 4.25 -18.94 -1.28
CA SER A 174 4.61 -18.46 0.07
C SER A 174 3.40 -18.25 1.01
N ILE A 175 2.20 -18.09 0.45
CA ILE A 175 0.94 -17.96 1.21
C ILE A 175 0.16 -19.29 1.27
N GLY A 176 0.70 -20.37 0.70
CA GLY A 176 0.09 -21.71 0.72
C GLY A 176 -1.13 -21.86 -0.18
N GLU A 177 -1.23 -21.02 -1.22
CA GLU A 177 -2.29 -21.08 -2.22
C GLU A 177 -1.82 -21.83 -3.47
N ASN A 178 -2.80 -22.29 -4.25
CA ASN A 178 -2.53 -22.91 -5.55
C ASN A 178 -2.56 -21.86 -6.67
N LEU A 179 -1.78 -22.11 -7.72
CA LEU A 179 -1.83 -21.27 -8.91
C LEU A 179 -3.27 -21.19 -9.46
N PRO A 180 -3.75 -19.99 -9.83
CA PRO A 180 -5.05 -19.86 -10.47
C PRO A 180 -5.01 -20.51 -11.85
N SER A 181 -6.20 -20.83 -12.38
CA SER A 181 -6.33 -21.35 -13.75
C SER A 181 -5.60 -20.44 -14.75
N PRO A 182 -4.74 -20.99 -15.64
CA PRO A 182 -4.07 -20.20 -16.67
C PRO A 182 -5.05 -19.45 -17.57
N PHE A 183 -6.22 -20.03 -17.81
CA PHE A 183 -7.31 -19.37 -18.55
C PHE A 183 -7.83 -18.15 -17.80
N LEU A 184 -8.11 -18.28 -16.50
CA LEU A 184 -8.56 -17.16 -15.68
C LEU A 184 -7.51 -16.04 -15.63
N LYS A 185 -6.24 -16.40 -15.43
CA LYS A 185 -5.12 -15.43 -15.45
C LYS A 185 -5.03 -14.70 -16.78
N SER A 186 -5.09 -15.42 -17.89
CA SER A 186 -5.10 -14.83 -19.24
C SER A 186 -6.29 -13.89 -19.45
N MET A 187 -7.50 -14.30 -19.03
CA MET A 187 -8.71 -13.49 -19.13
C MET A 187 -8.58 -12.16 -18.36
N ILE A 188 -8.12 -12.21 -17.10
CA ILE A 188 -7.95 -11.00 -16.27
C ILE A 188 -6.87 -10.08 -16.85
N ILE A 189 -5.73 -10.61 -17.29
CA ILE A 189 -4.68 -9.80 -17.92
C ILE A 189 -5.20 -9.14 -19.20
N ASN A 190 -5.94 -9.86 -20.05
CA ASN A 190 -6.51 -9.29 -21.26
C ASN A 190 -7.59 -8.25 -20.97
N LEU A 191 -8.38 -8.42 -19.90
CA LEU A 191 -9.33 -7.41 -19.45
C LEU A 191 -8.62 -6.11 -19.03
N LEU A 192 -7.51 -6.21 -18.28
CA LEU A 192 -6.72 -5.05 -17.89
C LEU A 192 -6.12 -4.34 -19.11
N LYS A 193 -5.58 -5.09 -20.08
CA LYS A 193 -5.06 -4.54 -21.34
C LYS A 193 -6.15 -3.91 -22.20
N PHE A 194 -7.33 -4.51 -22.24
CA PHE A 194 -8.48 -3.95 -22.93
C PHE A 194 -8.93 -2.63 -22.28
N ARG A 195 -9.00 -2.57 -20.95
CA ARG A 195 -9.24 -1.32 -20.21
C ARG A 195 -8.20 -0.25 -20.56
N ALA A 196 -6.92 -0.60 -20.59
CA ALA A 196 -5.84 0.31 -20.96
C ALA A 196 -5.99 0.84 -22.39
N PHE A 197 -6.37 -0.03 -23.35
CA PHE A 197 -6.71 0.36 -24.71
C PHE A 197 -7.89 1.35 -24.74
N VAL A 198 -8.97 1.07 -24.02
CA VAL A 198 -10.13 1.97 -23.95
C VAL A 198 -9.76 3.34 -23.39
N ILE A 199 -8.98 3.38 -22.30
CA ILE A 199 -8.50 4.65 -21.71
C ILE A 199 -7.66 5.43 -22.72
N LYS A 200 -6.75 4.77 -23.46
CA LYS A 200 -5.86 5.44 -24.41
C LYS A 200 -6.61 6.16 -25.53
N PHE A 201 -7.68 5.55 -26.06
CA PHE A 201 -8.31 6.01 -27.29
C PHE A 201 -9.68 6.68 -27.08
N PHE A 202 -10.34 6.47 -25.93
CA PHE A 202 -11.71 6.93 -25.71
C PHE A 202 -11.87 7.85 -24.51
N PHE A 203 -10.82 8.08 -23.70
CA PHE A 203 -10.88 8.96 -22.54
C PHE A 203 -10.06 10.22 -22.81
N LEU A 204 -10.56 11.36 -22.34
CA LEU A 204 -9.81 12.62 -22.41
C LEU A 204 -8.67 12.62 -21.37
N PRO A 205 -7.55 13.30 -21.66
CA PRO A 205 -6.49 13.50 -20.69
C PRO A 205 -7.01 14.11 -19.39
N ARG A 206 -6.50 13.63 -18.25
CA ARG A 206 -6.83 14.24 -16.95
C ARG A 206 -6.12 15.59 -16.83
N THR A 207 -6.86 16.64 -16.49
CA THR A 207 -6.32 17.98 -16.25
C THR A 207 -5.83 18.20 -14.82
N LYS A 208 -6.24 17.31 -13.90
CA LYS A 208 -5.82 17.32 -12.50
C LYS A 208 -5.49 15.90 -12.05
N GLY A 209 -4.42 15.78 -11.26
CA GLY A 209 -4.10 14.54 -10.56
C GLY A 209 -5.18 14.21 -9.53
N LEU A 210 -5.43 12.92 -9.35
CA LEU A 210 -6.26 12.45 -8.23
C LEU A 210 -5.44 12.60 -6.96
N ARG A 211 -5.95 13.35 -5.98
CA ARG A 211 -5.33 13.55 -4.67
C ARG A 211 -6.21 12.97 -3.59
N ARG A 212 -5.61 12.28 -2.64
CA ARG A 212 -6.28 11.74 -1.45
C ARG A 212 -6.29 12.77 -0.33
N SER A 213 -5.16 13.46 -0.13
CA SER A 213 -4.98 14.50 0.89
C SER A 213 -5.51 15.85 0.37
N PRO A 214 -6.32 16.56 1.18
CA PRO A 214 -6.82 17.88 0.80
C PRO A 214 -5.69 18.91 0.87
N LEU A 215 -5.82 20.00 0.10
CA LEU A 215 -4.85 21.11 0.15
C LEU A 215 -4.91 21.88 1.46
N GLU A 216 -6.12 22.08 1.99
CA GLU A 216 -6.39 22.89 3.18
C GLU A 216 -7.24 22.12 4.19
N LYS A 217 -7.22 22.60 5.44
CA LYS A 217 -8.12 22.12 6.50
C LYS A 217 -9.53 22.62 6.23
N SER A 218 -10.53 21.85 6.67
CA SER A 218 -11.92 22.29 6.65
C SER A 218 -12.11 23.51 7.58
N ALA A 219 -12.75 24.55 7.07
CA ALA A 219 -13.07 25.75 7.84
C ALA A 219 -14.04 25.47 9.00
N THR A 220 -14.81 24.37 8.95
CA THR A 220 -15.85 24.09 9.96
C THR A 220 -15.30 23.45 11.23
N ASN A 221 -14.31 22.56 11.11
CA ASN A 221 -13.79 21.77 12.22
C ASN A 221 -12.26 21.74 12.32
N GLY A 222 -11.54 22.40 11.41
CA GLY A 222 -10.08 22.45 11.41
C GLY A 222 -9.39 21.12 11.06
N LEU A 223 -10.12 20.12 10.55
CA LEU A 223 -9.58 18.81 10.20
C LEU A 223 -9.29 18.70 8.70
N TYR A 224 -8.38 17.80 8.32
CA TYR A 224 -8.17 17.43 6.92
C TYR A 224 -9.24 16.44 6.50
N ILE A 225 -10.06 16.79 5.51
CA ILE A 225 -11.09 15.89 4.97
C ILE A 225 -10.55 15.19 3.70
N PRO A 226 -10.42 13.86 3.70
CA PRO A 226 -10.34 13.02 2.50
C PRO A 226 -11.04 13.58 1.25
N CYS A 227 -10.31 13.77 0.15
CA CYS A 227 -10.94 14.18 -1.12
C CYS A 227 -11.86 13.08 -1.70
N PHE A 228 -11.59 11.82 -1.37
CA PHE A 228 -12.44 10.67 -1.68
C PHE A 228 -12.22 9.56 -0.66
N ASN A 229 -13.06 8.52 -0.68
CA ASN A 229 -12.99 7.38 0.22
C ASN A 229 -12.66 6.11 -0.57
N ASN A 230 -11.71 5.30 -0.09
CA ASN A 230 -11.33 4.05 -0.75
C ASN A 230 -12.40 2.95 -0.59
N PHE A 231 -13.12 2.98 0.53
CA PHE A 231 -14.11 1.97 0.89
C PHE A 231 -15.44 2.61 1.28
N PRO A 232 -16.58 1.93 1.06
CA PRO A 232 -17.88 2.42 1.51
C PRO A 232 -17.90 2.76 3.00
N ASN A 233 -17.20 2.02 3.85
CA ASN A 233 -17.15 2.28 5.30
C ASN A 233 -15.90 3.06 5.73
N ALA A 234 -15.42 3.99 4.89
CA ALA A 234 -14.22 4.78 5.19
C ALA A 234 -14.37 5.54 6.52
N LEU A 235 -13.30 5.52 7.31
CA LEU A 235 -13.34 5.97 8.71
C LEU A 235 -13.14 7.49 8.83
N TYR A 236 -12.35 8.11 7.96
CA TYR A 236 -12.00 9.52 8.10
C TYR A 236 -12.97 10.48 7.39
N ARG A 237 -14.27 10.15 7.35
CA ARG A 237 -15.29 10.95 6.64
C ARG A 237 -15.46 12.35 7.22
N LYS A 238 -15.32 12.52 8.55
CA LYS A 238 -15.37 13.83 9.22
C LYS A 238 -14.02 14.55 9.24
N GLY A 239 -12.98 13.88 8.76
CA GLY A 239 -11.61 14.36 8.66
C GLY A 239 -10.64 13.64 9.59
N TYR A 240 -9.37 14.06 9.58
CA TYR A 240 -8.29 13.53 10.42
C TYR A 240 -7.29 14.62 10.78
N GLU A 241 -6.46 14.31 11.77
CA GLU A 241 -5.19 14.98 12.05
C GLU A 241 -4.07 14.00 11.73
N ILE A 242 -2.94 14.48 11.21
CA ILE A 242 -1.83 13.61 10.79
C ILE A 242 -1.27 12.85 12.01
N GLU A 243 -1.24 13.52 13.16
CA GLU A 243 -0.76 13.02 14.45
C GLU A 243 -1.57 11.84 15.00
N THR A 244 -2.83 11.73 14.57
CA THR A 244 -3.78 10.69 15.01
C THR A 244 -3.92 9.54 14.03
N LEU A 245 -3.10 9.49 12.97
CA LEU A 245 -3.07 8.35 12.06
C LEU A 245 -2.27 7.19 12.69
N GLY A 246 -2.77 5.97 12.56
CA GLY A 246 -2.16 4.73 13.05
C GLY A 246 -2.95 4.01 14.15
N PRO A 247 -2.39 2.93 14.74
CA PRO A 247 -3.10 2.15 15.76
C PRO A 247 -3.43 2.96 17.02
N SER A 248 -4.64 2.79 17.56
CA SER A 248 -5.15 3.51 18.75
C SER A 248 -4.24 3.36 19.97
N HIS A 249 -3.76 2.15 20.22
CA HIS A 249 -2.82 1.87 21.32
C HIS A 249 -1.47 2.60 21.19
N ILE A 250 -1.06 3.01 19.99
CA ILE A 250 0.15 3.82 19.74
C ILE A 250 -0.16 5.33 19.84
N ILE A 251 -1.39 5.72 19.49
CA ILE A 251 -1.85 7.10 19.60
C ILE A 251 -2.09 7.48 21.07
N GLY A 252 -2.47 6.51 21.92
CA GLY A 252 -2.84 6.75 23.31
C GLY A 252 -4.27 7.25 23.47
N VAL A 253 -5.13 6.97 22.49
CA VAL A 253 -6.56 7.32 22.46
C VAL A 253 -7.32 6.04 22.11
N ASP A 254 -8.36 5.69 22.87
CA ASP A 254 -9.19 4.52 22.58
C ASP A 254 -9.97 4.66 21.26
N ASP A 255 -10.36 3.51 20.71
CA ASP A 255 -11.08 3.44 19.44
C ASP A 255 -12.42 4.18 19.51
N ASP A 256 -13.13 4.15 20.64
CA ASP A 256 -14.43 4.81 20.80
C ASP A 256 -14.32 6.34 20.73
N THR A 257 -13.25 6.90 21.28
CA THR A 257 -12.95 8.33 21.24
C THR A 257 -12.52 8.77 19.85
N LEU A 258 -11.67 7.98 19.18
CA LEU A 258 -11.32 8.22 17.78
C LEU A 258 -12.55 8.13 16.88
N ASN A 259 -13.40 7.14 17.12
CA ASN A 259 -14.65 6.94 16.40
C ASN A 259 -15.60 8.12 16.63
N SER A 260 -15.81 8.58 17.87
CA SER A 260 -16.67 9.74 18.11
C SER A 260 -16.14 11.04 17.48
N LYS A 261 -14.81 11.19 17.36
CA LYS A 261 -14.18 12.40 16.82
C LYS A 261 -14.16 12.40 15.29
N TYR A 262 -13.98 11.24 14.65
CA TYR A 262 -13.72 11.13 13.21
C TYR A 262 -14.78 10.35 12.40
N LEU A 263 -15.60 9.49 13.04
CA LEU A 263 -16.77 8.79 12.45
C LEU A 263 -18.07 9.53 12.74
#